data_AF-A0A4U6U455-F1
#
_entry.id   AF-A0A4U6U455-F1
#
_cell.length_a   1.000
_cell.length_b   1.000
_cell.length_c   1.000
_cell.angle_alpha   90.00
_cell.angle_beta   90.00
_cell.angle_gamma   90.00
#
_symmetry.space_group_name_H-M   'P 1'
#
loop_
_entity.id
_entity.type
_entity.pdbx_description
1 polymer ?
#
loop_
_entity_poly.entity_id
_entity_poly.type
_entity_poly.pdbx_seq_one_letter_code
_entity_poly.pdbx_strand_id
1 'polypeptide(L)'
;MLPTTATASAPPPPPAAAAGAGASASSAGEPHAALLLALGHMRLRELLACARACRGLRDAVAGDPLLWRRLAVEPPLSQRVTDEALLALTDRAGGRLRSLHLLGCPRVSDDGLLRVVQRNPGVTEVRRCSPCAWNWRLVFGLDCSWNRAHVVRG
;
A
#
# COMPACT_ATOMS: atom_id res chain seq x y z
N MET A 1 -19.42 78.09 -17.34
CA MET A 1 -18.91 77.85 -18.71
C MET A 1 -17.39 77.88 -18.69
N LEU A 2 -16.78 76.70 -18.49
CA LEU A 2 -15.44 76.24 -18.93
C LEU A 2 -15.16 74.92 -18.17
N PRO A 3 -14.58 73.90 -18.82
CA PRO A 3 -14.86 72.50 -18.50
C PRO A 3 -13.92 71.91 -17.43
N THR A 4 -14.51 71.17 -16.49
CA THR A 4 -13.78 70.31 -15.56
C THR A 4 -13.21 69.12 -16.31
N THR A 5 -11.90 69.05 -16.46
CA THR A 5 -11.18 67.90 -17.01
C THR A 5 -11.26 66.77 -15.99
N ALA A 6 -12.16 65.80 -16.22
CA ALA A 6 -12.20 64.58 -15.44
C ALA A 6 -11.02 63.69 -15.84
N THR A 7 -10.04 63.57 -14.95
CA THR A 7 -8.94 62.63 -15.09
C THR A 7 -9.51 61.21 -15.08
N ALA A 8 -9.14 60.44 -16.10
CA ALA A 8 -9.54 59.05 -16.27
C ALA A 8 -9.05 58.20 -15.09
N SER A 9 -9.98 57.50 -14.44
CA SER A 9 -9.67 56.47 -13.45
C SER A 9 -9.19 55.22 -14.20
N ALA A 10 -7.88 55.01 -14.21
CA ALA A 10 -7.27 53.76 -14.66
C ALA A 10 -7.48 52.67 -13.59
N PRO A 11 -7.75 51.41 -13.98
CA PRO A 11 -7.84 50.31 -13.03
C PRO A 11 -6.47 50.00 -12.41
N PRO A 12 -6.42 49.49 -11.16
CA PRO A 12 -5.16 49.10 -10.53
C PRO A 12 -4.50 47.93 -11.29
N PRO A 13 -3.15 47.89 -11.36
CA PRO A 13 -2.44 46.77 -11.96
C PRO A 13 -2.68 45.49 -11.15
N PRO A 14 -2.77 44.31 -11.80
CA PRO A 14 -2.87 43.05 -11.07
C PRO A 14 -1.58 42.81 -10.26
N PRO A 15 -1.67 42.29 -9.03
CA PRO A 15 -0.48 41.93 -8.27
C PRO A 15 0.20 40.74 -8.95
N ALA A 16 1.37 41.01 -9.54
CA ALA A 16 2.32 39.97 -9.87
C ALA A 16 2.85 39.34 -8.57
N ALA A 17 2.92 38.01 -8.58
CA ALA A 17 3.65 37.16 -7.65
C ALA A 17 3.14 37.07 -6.20
N ALA A 18 2.12 36.22 -6.00
CA ALA A 18 2.12 35.32 -4.85
C ALA A 18 2.12 33.89 -5.39
N ALA A 19 3.31 33.31 -5.44
CA ALA A 19 3.53 31.90 -5.70
C ALA A 19 2.79 31.07 -4.65
N GLY A 20 1.87 30.24 -5.12
CA GLY A 20 1.15 29.25 -4.35
C GLY A 20 0.64 28.21 -5.33
N ALA A 21 1.50 27.23 -5.61
CA ALA A 21 1.30 26.14 -6.57
C ALA A 21 -0.10 25.51 -6.43
N GLY A 22 -1.01 25.91 -7.30
CA GLY A 22 -2.38 25.42 -7.35
C GLY A 22 -2.74 25.19 -8.81
N ALA A 23 -3.02 23.94 -9.13
CA ALA A 23 -3.54 23.46 -10.41
C ALA A 23 -2.58 23.60 -11.61
N SER A 24 -1.66 22.65 -11.74
CA SER A 24 -1.28 22.18 -13.08
C SER A 24 -1.93 20.83 -13.32
N ALA A 25 -2.73 20.81 -14.38
CA ALA A 25 -2.95 19.73 -15.32
C ALA A 25 -2.56 18.32 -14.84
N SER A 26 -3.57 17.46 -14.78
CA SER A 26 -3.48 16.02 -14.95
C SER A 26 -2.21 15.57 -15.72
N SER A 27 -1.17 15.17 -14.98
CA SER A 27 -0.23 14.17 -15.45
C SER A 27 -0.98 12.83 -15.45
N ALA A 28 -1.71 12.59 -16.53
CA ALA A 28 -2.35 11.31 -16.78
C ALA A 28 -1.24 10.25 -16.94
N GLY A 29 -0.94 9.52 -15.87
CA GLY A 29 -0.20 8.27 -15.97
C GLY A 29 0.55 7.84 -14.72
N GLU A 30 1.21 8.75 -14.01
CA GLU A 30 2.10 8.36 -12.92
C GLU A 30 1.63 8.85 -11.55
N PRO A 31 1.44 7.94 -10.58
CA PRO A 31 1.25 8.34 -9.19
C PRO A 31 2.46 9.18 -8.75
N HIS A 32 2.20 10.31 -8.08
CA HIS A 32 3.27 11.15 -7.54
C HIS A 32 4.21 10.30 -6.68
N ALA A 33 5.53 10.45 -6.83
CA ALA A 33 6.51 9.62 -6.10
C ALA A 33 6.29 9.65 -4.56
N ALA A 34 5.86 10.80 -4.02
CA ALA A 34 5.49 10.94 -2.61
C ALA A 34 4.34 10.00 -2.20
N LEU A 35 3.36 9.79 -3.08
CA LEU A 35 2.24 8.88 -2.85
C LEU A 35 2.70 7.42 -2.87
N LEU A 36 3.58 7.03 -3.80
CA LEU A 36 4.16 5.67 -3.83
C LEU A 36 4.97 5.38 -2.55
N LEU A 37 5.76 6.35 -2.09
CA LEU A 37 6.48 6.25 -0.82
C LEU A 37 5.52 6.06 0.35
N ALA A 38 4.44 6.86 0.41
CA ALA A 38 3.42 6.72 1.45
C ALA A 38 2.75 5.34 1.41
N LEU A 39 2.41 4.83 0.22
CA LEU A 39 1.86 3.48 0.05
C LEU A 39 2.81 2.38 0.53
N GLY A 40 4.13 2.56 0.37
CA GLY A 40 5.14 1.62 0.86
C GLY A 40 5.21 1.50 2.38
N HIS A 41 4.68 2.47 3.11
CA HIS A 41 4.58 2.45 4.58
C HIS A 41 3.24 1.88 5.08
N MET A 42 2.25 1.71 4.20
CA MET A 42 0.93 1.20 4.55
C MET A 42 0.94 -0.31 4.74
N ARG A 43 0.10 -0.81 5.64
CA ARG A 43 -0.14 -2.26 5.77
C ARG A 43 -0.93 -2.77 4.56
N LEU A 44 -0.87 -4.08 4.33
CA LEU A 44 -1.64 -4.73 3.24
C LEU A 44 -3.13 -4.35 3.27
N ARG A 45 -3.73 -4.25 4.46
CA ARG A 45 -5.13 -3.86 4.62
C ARG A 45 -5.42 -2.45 4.08
N GLU A 46 -4.56 -1.50 4.41
CA GLU A 46 -4.69 -0.10 4.00
C GLU A 46 -4.42 0.04 2.52
N LEU A 47 -3.40 -0.64 2.00
CA LEU A 47 -3.08 -0.69 0.58
C LEU A 47 -4.23 -1.25 -0.26
N LEU A 48 -4.90 -2.32 0.21
CA LEU A 48 -6.09 -2.86 -0.43
C LEU A 48 -7.31 -1.93 -0.31
N ALA A 49 -7.43 -1.16 0.78
CA ALA A 49 -8.48 -0.16 0.93
C ALA A 49 -8.27 1.01 -0.04
N CYS A 50 -7.03 1.50 -0.17
CA CYS A 50 -6.59 2.48 -1.16
C CYS A 50 -6.90 2.02 -2.59
N ALA A 51 -6.59 0.77 -2.92
CA ALA A 51 -6.90 0.19 -4.23
C ALA A 51 -8.41 0.08 -4.53
N ARG A 52 -9.28 0.20 -3.51
CA ARG A 52 -10.75 0.25 -3.69
C ARG A 52 -11.29 1.67 -3.79
N ALA A 53 -10.57 2.67 -3.28
CA ALA A 53 -11.04 4.05 -3.23
C ALA A 53 -11.08 4.70 -4.61
N CYS A 54 -10.03 4.54 -5.42
CA CYS A 54 -10.02 5.06 -6.79
C CYS A 54 -9.23 4.19 -7.76
N ARG A 55 -9.59 4.29 -9.06
CA ARG A 55 -8.98 3.49 -10.14
C ARG A 55 -7.49 3.79 -10.31
N GLY A 56 -7.11 5.07 -10.33
CA GLY A 56 -5.70 5.45 -10.45
C GLY A 56 -4.82 4.90 -9.32
N LEU A 57 -5.33 4.88 -8.09
CA LEU A 57 -4.59 4.31 -6.96
C LEU A 57 -4.52 2.79 -7.02
N ARG A 58 -5.58 2.13 -7.50
CA ARG A 58 -5.54 0.69 -7.79
C ARG A 58 -4.48 0.35 -8.82
N ASP A 59 -4.41 1.13 -9.89
CA ASP A 59 -3.50 0.88 -11.01
C ASP A 59 -2.06 1.21 -10.59
N ALA A 60 -1.85 2.27 -9.80
CA ALA A 60 -0.58 2.57 -9.14
C ALA A 60 -0.10 1.44 -8.22
N VAL A 61 -0.99 0.95 -7.35
CA VAL A 61 -0.70 -0.15 -6.42
C VAL A 61 -0.42 -1.46 -7.16
N ALA A 62 -1.12 -1.72 -8.28
CA ALA A 62 -0.90 -2.91 -9.09
C ALA A 62 0.38 -2.83 -9.94
N GLY A 63 0.74 -1.62 -10.39
CA GLY A 63 1.90 -1.38 -11.25
C GLY A 63 3.24 -1.35 -10.52
N ASP A 64 3.25 -1.14 -9.20
CA ASP A 64 4.48 -1.12 -8.42
C ASP A 64 4.74 -2.47 -7.69
N PRO A 65 5.65 -3.32 -8.21
CA PRO A 65 6.00 -4.59 -7.58
C PRO A 65 6.76 -4.41 -6.25
N LEU A 66 7.30 -3.22 -5.95
CA LEU A 66 8.03 -2.96 -4.71
C LEU A 66 7.12 -3.02 -3.48
N LEU A 67 5.86 -2.58 -3.64
CA LEU A 67 4.84 -2.63 -2.59
C LEU A 67 4.52 -4.07 -2.16
N TRP A 68 4.66 -5.02 -3.08
CA TRP A 68 4.34 -6.42 -2.87
C TRP A 68 5.53 -7.26 -2.41
N ARG A 69 6.72 -6.68 -2.19
CA ARG A 69 7.92 -7.42 -1.76
C ARG A 69 7.80 -7.96 -0.34
N ARG A 70 7.05 -7.29 0.53
CA ARG A 70 6.81 -7.70 1.92
C ARG A 70 5.31 -7.72 2.16
N LEU A 71 4.75 -8.92 2.24
CA LEU A 71 3.33 -9.15 2.46
C LEU A 71 3.11 -9.67 3.88
N ALA A 72 2.26 -8.97 4.62
CA ALA A 72 1.77 -9.42 5.91
C ALA A 72 0.24 -9.51 5.87
N VAL A 73 -0.28 -10.73 5.98
CA VAL A 73 -1.71 -11.00 6.10
C VAL A 73 -2.04 -11.12 7.58
N GLU A 74 -2.70 -10.09 8.10
CA GLU A 74 -3.09 -9.99 9.51
C GLU A 74 -4.61 -10.09 9.68
N PRO A 75 -5.12 -10.48 10.86
CA PRO A 75 -6.52 -10.34 11.20
C PRO A 75 -6.98 -8.86 11.08
N PRO A 76 -8.22 -8.58 10.63
CA PRO A 76 -9.29 -9.52 10.29
C PRO A 76 -9.25 -10.04 8.84
N LEU A 77 -8.28 -9.61 8.03
CA LEU A 77 -8.17 -9.99 6.62
C LEU A 77 -7.85 -11.49 6.46
N SER A 78 -7.04 -12.03 7.36
CA SER A 78 -6.63 -13.44 7.40
C SER A 78 -7.79 -14.44 7.39
N GLN A 79 -8.96 -14.06 7.93
CA GLN A 79 -10.16 -14.91 7.96
C GLN A 79 -10.84 -15.04 6.60
N ARG A 80 -10.57 -14.09 5.68
CA ARG A 80 -11.19 -14.00 4.36
C ARG A 80 -10.24 -14.37 3.22
N VAL A 81 -8.94 -14.35 3.48
CA VAL A 81 -7.92 -14.71 2.47
C VAL A 81 -7.92 -16.23 2.28
N THR A 82 -8.17 -16.65 1.05
CA THR A 82 -8.05 -18.03 0.56
C THR A 82 -6.77 -18.20 -0.24
N ASP A 83 -6.43 -19.45 -0.58
CA ASP A 83 -5.27 -19.78 -1.43
C ASP A 83 -5.24 -18.97 -2.74
N GLU A 84 -6.37 -18.91 -3.45
CA GLU A 84 -6.48 -18.17 -4.71
C GLU A 84 -6.31 -16.66 -4.52
N ALA A 85 -6.83 -16.10 -3.41
CA ALA A 85 -6.63 -14.69 -3.10
C ALA A 85 -5.15 -14.40 -2.77
N LEU A 86 -4.49 -15.30 -2.04
CA LEU A 86 -3.07 -15.18 -1.71
C LEU A 86 -2.21 -15.26 -2.98
N LEU A 87 -2.52 -16.17 -3.88
CA LEU A 87 -1.89 -16.27 -5.20
C LEU A 87 -2.06 -14.98 -6.00
N ALA A 88 -3.28 -14.46 -6.13
CA ALA A 88 -3.53 -13.22 -6.86
C ALA A 88 -2.83 -11.98 -6.26
N LEU A 89 -2.57 -11.96 -4.96
CA LEU A 89 -1.79 -10.89 -4.31
C LEU A 89 -0.29 -11.05 -4.57
N THR A 90 0.22 -12.28 -4.49
CA THR A 90 1.64 -12.57 -4.67
C THR A 90 2.08 -12.54 -6.13
N ASP A 91 1.17 -12.81 -7.07
CA ASP A 91 1.38 -12.63 -8.52
C ASP A 91 1.73 -11.18 -8.87
N ARG A 92 1.19 -10.20 -8.14
CA ARG A 92 1.50 -8.77 -8.34
C ARG A 92 2.94 -8.43 -7.99
N ALA A 93 3.61 -9.25 -7.17
CA ALA A 93 5.02 -9.08 -6.89
C ALA A 93 5.91 -9.46 -8.09
N GLY A 94 5.36 -10.10 -9.14
CA GLY A 94 6.09 -10.46 -10.35
C GLY A 94 7.31 -11.33 -10.06
N GLY A 95 7.21 -12.24 -9.08
CA GLY A 95 8.30 -13.11 -8.66
C GLY A 95 9.31 -12.50 -7.68
N ARG A 96 9.12 -11.23 -7.28
CA ARG A 96 10.05 -10.47 -6.42
C ARG A 96 9.62 -10.42 -4.94
N LEU A 97 8.62 -11.21 -4.56
CA LEU A 97 8.21 -11.35 -3.16
C LEU A 97 9.41 -11.81 -2.33
N ARG A 98 9.73 -11.13 -1.23
CA ARG A 98 10.83 -11.47 -0.32
C ARG A 98 10.35 -12.07 0.98
N SER A 99 9.35 -11.43 1.61
CA SER A 99 8.84 -11.86 2.91
C SER A 99 7.33 -12.02 2.85
N LEU A 100 6.83 -13.17 3.30
CA LEU A 100 5.42 -13.48 3.42
C LEU A 100 5.09 -13.90 4.86
N HIS A 101 4.26 -13.11 5.54
CA HIS A 101 3.80 -13.38 6.89
C HIS A 101 2.29 -13.67 6.86
N LEU A 102 1.91 -14.86 7.31
CA LEU A 102 0.52 -15.30 7.42
C LEU A 102 0.15 -15.43 8.89
N LEU A 103 -0.57 -14.46 9.43
CA LEU A 103 -0.98 -14.46 10.84
C LEU A 103 -2.44 -14.91 10.95
N GLY A 104 -2.66 -16.10 11.52
CA GLY A 104 -4.03 -16.58 11.76
C GLY A 104 -4.84 -16.76 10.48
N CYS A 105 -4.25 -17.38 9.44
CA CYS A 105 -4.90 -17.70 8.17
C CYS A 105 -5.36 -19.16 8.16
N PRO A 106 -6.61 -19.49 8.55
CA PRO A 106 -7.09 -20.87 8.58
C PRO A 106 -7.46 -21.43 7.21
N ARG A 107 -7.74 -20.57 6.22
CA ARG A 107 -8.22 -20.95 4.88
C ARG A 107 -7.11 -21.10 3.83
N VAL A 108 -5.86 -20.97 4.25
CA VAL A 108 -4.71 -21.13 3.34
C VAL A 108 -4.19 -22.55 3.49
N SER A 109 -4.15 -23.33 2.43
CA SER A 109 -3.61 -24.69 2.43
C SER A 109 -2.10 -24.67 2.15
N ASP A 110 -1.39 -25.73 2.52
CA ASP A 110 0.03 -25.83 2.21
C ASP A 110 0.28 -25.95 0.70
N ASP A 111 -0.63 -26.57 -0.05
CA ASP A 111 -0.63 -26.58 -1.51
C ASP A 111 -0.71 -25.17 -2.10
N GLY A 112 -1.55 -24.30 -1.53
CA GLY A 112 -1.64 -22.90 -1.92
C GLY A 112 -0.32 -22.16 -1.69
N LEU A 113 0.32 -22.42 -0.55
CA LEU A 113 1.63 -21.86 -0.20
C LEU A 113 2.73 -22.34 -1.18
N LEU A 114 2.73 -23.63 -1.54
CA LEU A 114 3.66 -24.19 -2.52
C LEU A 114 3.52 -23.51 -3.88
N ARG A 115 2.29 -23.28 -4.35
CA ARG A 115 2.05 -22.55 -5.61
C ARG A 115 2.58 -21.11 -5.55
N VAL A 116 2.44 -20.42 -4.41
CA VAL A 116 2.98 -19.07 -4.21
C VAL A 116 4.51 -19.07 -4.32
N VAL A 117 5.18 -20.02 -3.67
CA VAL A 117 6.64 -20.14 -3.69
C VAL A 117 7.14 -20.50 -5.09
N GLN A 118 6.46 -21.39 -5.81
CA GLN A 118 6.81 -21.73 -7.20
C GLN A 118 6.74 -20.52 -8.13
N ARG A 119 5.78 -19.62 -7.93
CA ARG A 119 5.65 -18.38 -8.72
C ARG A 119 6.60 -17.26 -8.28
N ASN A 120 7.17 -17.37 -7.09
CA ASN A 120 8.03 -16.35 -6.51
C ASN A 120 9.38 -16.94 -6.06
N PRO A 121 10.34 -17.12 -6.99
CA PRO A 121 11.65 -17.66 -6.64
C PRO A 121 12.47 -16.73 -5.74
N GLY A 122 12.10 -15.45 -5.62
CA GLY A 122 12.77 -14.48 -4.76
C GLY A 122 12.39 -14.53 -3.27
N VAL A 123 11.50 -15.45 -2.87
CA VAL A 123 11.01 -15.54 -1.49
C VAL A 123 12.10 -16.05 -0.58
N THR A 124 12.54 -15.20 0.34
CA THR A 124 13.56 -15.51 1.34
C THR A 124 12.95 -15.94 2.67
N GLU A 125 11.74 -15.45 2.98
CA GLU A 125 11.08 -15.71 4.25
C GLU A 125 9.59 -15.99 4.07
N VAL A 126 9.14 -17.16 4.52
CA VAL A 126 7.71 -17.46 4.70
C VAL A 126 7.46 -17.84 6.15
N ARG A 127 6.57 -17.10 6.80
CA ARG A 127 6.27 -17.25 8.22
C ARG A 127 4.79 -17.48 8.39
N ARG A 128 4.44 -18.67 8.87
CA ARG A 128 3.06 -19.02 9.19
C ARG A 128 2.89 -19.00 10.70
N CYS A 129 2.19 -18.01 11.20
CA CYS A 129 1.78 -17.99 12.60
C CYS A 129 0.44 -18.73 12.68
N SER A 130 0.51 -20.02 12.99
CA SER A 130 -0.68 -20.73 13.44
C SER A 130 -1.17 -20.02 14.70
N PRO A 131 -2.47 -19.76 14.87
CA PRO A 131 -2.99 -19.23 16.11
C PRO A 131 -2.71 -20.29 17.19
N CYS A 132 -1.60 -20.14 17.92
CA CYS A 132 -1.46 -20.71 19.24
C CYS A 132 -2.73 -20.31 19.99
N ALA A 133 -3.53 -21.29 20.39
CA ALA A 133 -4.88 -21.15 20.94
C ALA A 133 -5.10 -19.79 21.64
N TRP A 134 -5.80 -18.89 20.96
CA TRP A 134 -6.21 -17.61 21.54
C TRP A 134 -7.30 -17.92 22.57
N ASN A 135 -6.92 -18.14 23.84
CA ASN A 135 -7.82 -17.80 24.94
C ASN A 135 -7.86 -16.27 25.01
N TRP A 136 -8.75 -15.70 24.20
CA TRP A 136 -8.94 -14.28 23.87
C TRP A 136 -9.41 -13.40 25.04
N ARG A 137 -9.10 -13.73 26.29
CA ARG A 137 -9.45 -12.88 27.44
C ARG A 137 -8.28 -11.95 27.76
N LEU A 138 -8.59 -10.65 27.75
CA LEU A 138 -7.76 -9.48 28.11
C LEU A 138 -7.06 -8.86 26.88
N VAL A 139 -7.71 -7.95 26.14
CA VAL A 139 -7.82 -6.51 26.45
C VAL A 139 -6.42 -5.92 26.71
N PHE A 140 -5.80 -5.35 25.66
CA PHE A 140 -4.58 -4.52 25.69
C PHE A 140 -3.27 -5.09 26.29
N GLY A 141 -2.26 -5.33 25.43
CA GLY A 141 -0.85 -5.11 25.79
C GLY A 141 0.09 -6.34 25.81
N LEU A 142 0.99 -6.39 24.81
CA LEU A 142 2.27 -7.14 24.72
C LEU A 142 2.15 -8.67 24.75
N ASP A 143 2.95 -9.49 24.07
CA ASP A 143 4.08 -9.33 23.16
C ASP A 143 4.05 -10.60 22.30
N CYS A 144 3.99 -10.46 20.97
CA CYS A 144 4.30 -11.59 20.11
C CYS A 144 5.82 -11.79 20.20
N SER A 145 6.28 -12.56 21.19
CA SER A 145 7.67 -12.99 21.31
C SER A 145 8.03 -13.82 20.08
N TRP A 146 8.43 -13.12 19.03
CA TRP A 146 8.93 -13.66 17.77
C TRP A 146 10.46 -13.73 17.84
N ASN A 147 11.02 -14.29 18.92
CA ASN A 147 12.46 -14.51 19.00
C ASN A 147 12.84 -15.88 18.44
N ARG A 148 12.71 -16.03 17.12
CA ARG A 148 13.62 -16.84 16.31
C ARG A 148 13.48 -16.48 14.83
N ALA A 149 14.28 -15.51 14.39
CA ALA A 149 14.58 -15.35 12.99
C ALA A 149 15.28 -16.63 12.49
N HIS A 150 14.58 -17.45 11.72
CA HIS A 150 15.27 -18.36 10.80
C HIS A 150 15.65 -17.53 9.57
N VAL A 151 16.79 -16.86 9.71
CA VAL A 151 17.59 -16.40 8.58
C VAL A 151 18.06 -17.68 7.86
N VAL A 152 17.46 -18.00 6.73
CA VAL A 152 18.10 -18.91 5.76
C VAL A 152 19.23 -18.10 5.14
N ARG A 153 20.39 -18.12 5.80
CA ARG A 153 21.65 -17.62 5.25
C ARG A 153 22.19 -18.72 4.34
N GLY A 154 22.23 -18.44 3.05
CA GLY A 154 23.28 -18.96 2.16
C GLY A 154 24.50 -18.07 2.27
#